data_AF-A0A965PIT9-F1
#
_entry.id   AF-A0A965PIT9-F1
#
_cell.length_a   1.000
_cell.length_b   1.000
_cell.length_c   1.000
_cell.angle_alpha   90.00
_cell.angle_beta   90.00
_cell.angle_gamma   90.00
#
_symmetry.space_group_name_H-M   'P 1'
#
loop_
_entity.id
_entity.type
_entity.pdbx_description
1 polymer ?
#
loop_
_entity_poly.entity_id
_entity_poly.type
_entity_poly.pdbx_seq_one_letter_code
_entity_poly.pdbx_strand_id
1 'polypeptide(L)'
;MASKAKRVSIAEDVLGRAANYQPGFVAWHCKLPPEALAELEALRSRWASGEVAIQKRALARAIIETCRERGYPVSGVQGVEHWLNAARKTH
;
A
#
# COMPACT_ATOMS: atom_id res chain seq x y z
N MET A 1 -5.92 -50.12 -14.05
CA MET A 1 -5.21 -49.06 -14.79
C MET A 1 -5.13 -47.84 -13.89
N ALA A 2 -3.92 -47.43 -13.50
CA ALA A 2 -3.71 -46.35 -12.54
C ALA A 2 -3.48 -45.01 -13.28
N SER A 3 -4.49 -44.16 -13.32
CA SER A 3 -4.33 -42.78 -13.81
C SER A 3 -3.73 -41.94 -12.68
N LYS A 4 -2.40 -41.76 -12.75
CA LYS A 4 -1.63 -40.90 -11.85
C LYS A 4 -2.12 -39.46 -12.07
N ALA A 5 -2.99 -38.96 -11.18
CA ALA A 5 -3.45 -37.58 -11.22
C ALA A 5 -2.21 -36.68 -11.25
N LYS A 6 -2.01 -35.99 -12.37
CA LYS A 6 -0.89 -35.08 -12.60
C LYS A 6 -1.07 -33.97 -11.55
N ARG A 7 -0.24 -33.97 -10.49
CA ARG A 7 -0.23 -32.88 -9.51
C ARG A 7 0.01 -31.61 -10.31
N VAL A 8 -1.01 -30.77 -10.40
CA VAL A 8 -0.92 -29.46 -11.03
C VAL A 8 0.23 -28.72 -10.37
N SER A 9 1.09 -28.11 -11.19
CA SER A 9 2.25 -27.39 -10.66
C SER A 9 1.77 -26.24 -9.78
N ILE A 10 2.49 -25.96 -8.68
CA ILE A 10 2.22 -24.77 -7.85
C ILE A 10 2.15 -23.50 -8.73
N ALA A 11 2.96 -23.44 -9.79
CA ALA A 11 2.93 -22.33 -10.74
C ALA A 11 1.60 -22.25 -11.51
N GLU A 12 1.04 -23.37 -11.96
CA GLU A 12 -0.24 -23.41 -12.68
C GLU A 12 -1.41 -23.08 -11.75
N ASP A 13 -1.38 -23.56 -10.50
CA ASP A 13 -2.37 -23.23 -9.48
C ASP A 13 -2.35 -21.73 -9.14
N VAL A 14 -1.16 -21.13 -9.03
CA VAL A 14 -0.99 -19.69 -8.80
C VAL A 14 -1.50 -18.90 -9.99
N LEU A 15 -1.18 -19.30 -11.23
CA LEU A 15 -1.65 -18.63 -12.44
C LEU A 15 -3.17 -18.71 -12.60
N GLY A 16 -3.78 -19.86 -12.30
CA GLY A 16 -5.24 -20.01 -12.31
C GLY A 16 -5.94 -19.10 -11.30
N ARG A 17 -5.35 -18.89 -10.12
CA ARG A 17 -5.86 -17.94 -9.12
C ARG A 17 -5.64 -16.48 -9.53
N ALA A 18 -4.49 -16.17 -10.11
CA ALA A 18 -4.13 -14.83 -10.56
C ALA A 18 -4.97 -14.36 -11.77
N ALA A 19 -5.44 -15.29 -12.62
CA ALA A 19 -6.28 -14.97 -13.78
C ALA A 19 -7.62 -14.28 -13.41
N ASN A 20 -8.09 -14.46 -12.17
CA ASN A 20 -9.30 -13.81 -11.66
C ASN A 20 -9.03 -12.45 -11.00
N TYR A 21 -7.79 -11.95 -11.05
CA TYR A 21 -7.44 -10.66 -10.47
C TYR A 21 -7.97 -9.53 -11.37
N GLN A 22 -9.09 -8.93 -10.97
CA GLN A 22 -9.67 -7.79 -11.67
C GLN A 22 -8.78 -6.53 -11.50
N PRO A 23 -8.41 -5.83 -12.58
CA PRO A 23 -7.77 -4.53 -12.49
C PRO A 23 -8.79 -3.50 -11.98
N GLY A 24 -8.71 -3.18 -10.69
CA GLY A 24 -9.60 -2.20 -10.07
C GLY A 24 -9.10 -1.70 -8.71
N PHE A 25 -7.82 -1.87 -8.42
CA PHE A 25 -7.26 -1.52 -7.12
C PHE A 25 -7.17 0.01 -6.97
N VAL A 26 -8.18 0.60 -6.35
CA VAL A 26 -8.13 1.99 -5.89
C VAL A 26 -7.17 2.06 -4.71
N ALA A 27 -6.11 2.86 -4.85
CA ALA A 27 -5.12 3.07 -3.80
C ALA A 27 -5.80 3.59 -2.53
N TRP A 28 -5.31 3.15 -1.36
CA TRP A 28 -5.97 3.44 -0.09
C TRP A 28 -6.14 4.94 0.20
N HIS A 29 -5.16 5.76 -0.20
CA HIS A 29 -5.18 7.20 0.02
C HIS A 29 -6.25 7.90 -0.82
N CYS A 30 -6.66 7.32 -1.96
CA CYS A 30 -7.78 7.83 -2.76
C CYS A 30 -9.14 7.60 -2.10
N LYS A 31 -9.21 6.83 -1.01
CA LYS A 31 -10.43 6.59 -0.23
C LYS A 31 -10.57 7.54 0.96
N LEU A 32 -9.57 8.41 1.18
CA LEU A 32 -9.60 9.40 2.25
C LEU A 32 -10.49 10.59 1.85
N PRO A 33 -11.07 11.29 2.83
CA PRO A 33 -11.63 12.61 2.59
C PRO A 33 -10.59 13.55 1.96
N PRO A 34 -10.98 14.47 1.06
CA PRO A 34 -10.04 15.37 0.37
C PRO A 34 -9.14 16.17 1.32
N GLU A 35 -9.70 16.65 2.43
CA GLU A 35 -8.97 17.42 3.44
C GLU A 35 -7.88 16.57 4.12
N ALA A 36 -8.22 15.35 4.52
CA ALA A 36 -7.28 14.43 5.15
C ALA A 36 -6.17 13.99 4.18
N LEU A 37 -6.51 13.82 2.90
CA LEU A 37 -5.52 13.54 1.86
C LEU A 37 -4.55 14.71 1.69
N ALA A 38 -5.05 15.95 1.62
CA ALA A 38 -4.22 17.15 1.47
C ALA A 38 -3.24 17.33 2.66
N GLU A 39 -3.71 17.13 3.89
CA GLU A 39 -2.86 17.17 5.09
C GLU A 39 -1.73 16.11 5.03
N LEU A 40 -2.08 14.88 4.65
CA LEU A 40 -1.11 13.79 4.53
C LEU A 40 -0.14 13.99 3.36
N GLU A 41 -0.58 14.57 2.25
CA GLU A 41 0.29 14.93 1.12
C GLU A 41 1.28 16.02 1.49
N ALA A 42 0.85 17.05 2.23
CA ALA A 42 1.75 18.06 2.77
C ALA A 42 2.81 17.44 3.69
N LEU A 43 2.40 16.57 4.62
CA LEU A 43 3.33 15.82 5.48
C LEU A 43 4.30 14.97 4.67
N ARG A 44 3.80 14.26 3.66
CA ARG A 44 4.60 13.42 2.76
C ARG A 44 5.63 14.24 1.97
N SER A 45 5.25 15.43 1.51
CA SER A 45 6.14 16.36 0.80
C SER A 45 7.28 16.85 1.70
N ARG A 46 6.96 17.29 2.92
CA ARG A 46 7.96 17.72 3.93
C ARG A 46 8.90 16.60 4.35
N TRP A 47 8.40 15.37 4.41
CA TRP A 47 9.26 14.20 4.65
C TRP A 47 10.14 13.87 3.44
N ALA A 48 9.61 13.97 2.23
CA ALA A 48 10.36 13.69 1.00
C ALA A 48 11.49 14.70 0.75
N SER A 49 11.27 15.98 1.07
CA SER A 49 12.29 17.05 0.99
C SER A 49 13.38 16.94 2.06
N GLY A 50 13.20 16.10 3.07
CA GLY A 50 14.11 15.96 4.20
C GLY A 50 13.92 17.00 5.31
N GLU A 51 12.90 17.87 5.23
CA GLU A 51 12.53 18.79 6.30
C GLU A 51 12.14 18.04 7.58
N VAL A 52 11.49 16.88 7.42
CA VAL A 52 11.09 16.00 8.52
C VAL A 52 12.07 14.82 8.61
N ALA A 53 12.98 14.88 9.57
CA ALA A 53 13.99 13.83 9.83
C ALA A 53 13.41 12.62 10.61
N ILE A 54 12.34 12.00 10.09
CA ILE A 54 11.72 10.81 10.69
C ILE A 54 12.02 9.58 9.83
N GLN A 55 12.33 8.44 10.49
CA GLN A 55 12.48 7.18 9.79
C GLN A 55 11.17 6.76 9.11
N LYS A 56 11.25 6.34 7.84
CA LYS A 56 10.09 5.96 7.01
C LYS A 56 9.09 5.04 7.72
N ARG A 57 9.59 3.98 8.36
CA ARG A 57 8.75 2.98 9.05
C ARG A 57 8.04 3.56 10.27
N ALA A 58 8.72 4.47 11.00
CA ALA A 58 8.12 5.18 12.12
C ALA A 58 7.01 6.13 11.63
N LEU A 59 7.27 6.88 10.55
CA LEU A 59 6.27 7.74 9.92
C LEU A 59 5.06 6.94 9.41
N ALA A 60 5.29 5.81 8.75
CA ALA A 60 4.21 4.95 8.26
C ALA A 60 3.32 4.42 9.39
N ARG A 61 3.91 4.05 10.53
CA ARG A 61 3.15 3.62 11.73
C ARG A 61 2.33 4.77 12.31
N ALA A 62 2.91 5.96 12.42
CA ALA A 62 2.20 7.14 12.91
C ALA A 62 0.99 7.49 12.02
N ILE A 63 1.17 7.48 10.70
CA ILE A 63 0.06 7.71 9.74
C ILE A 63 -1.04 6.67 9.94
N ILE A 64 -0.70 5.38 10.07
CA ILE A 64 -1.68 4.32 10.28
C ILE A 64 -2.47 4.56 11.57
N GLU A 65 -1.80 4.89 12.66
CA GLU A 65 -2.44 5.14 13.94
C GLU A 65 -3.39 6.33 13.85
N THR A 66 -2.92 7.47 13.31
CA THR A 66 -3.76 8.67 13.13
C THR A 66 -4.94 8.41 12.20
N CYS A 67 -4.77 7.66 11.11
CA CYS A 67 -5.89 7.29 10.25
C CYS A 67 -6.89 6.39 10.99
N ARG A 68 -6.43 5.44 11.80
CA ARG A 68 -7.32 4.56 12.59
C ARG A 68 -8.10 5.33 13.65
N GLU A 69 -7.43 6.20 14.40
CA GLU A 69 -8.07 7.07 15.41
C GLU A 69 -9.17 7.94 14.79
N ARG A 70 -8.96 8.39 13.54
CA ARG A 70 -9.93 9.20 12.78
C ARG A 70 -10.96 8.38 12.00
N GLY A 71 -10.94 7.05 12.11
CA GLY A 71 -11.87 6.16 11.40
C GLY A 71 -11.64 6.09 9.88
N TYR A 72 -10.48 6.51 9.39
CA TYR A 72 -10.16 6.52 7.97
C TYR A 72 -9.65 5.15 7.48
N PRO A 73 -10.02 4.74 6.25
CA PRO A 73 -9.48 3.55 5.65
C PRO A 73 -7.98 3.73 5.38
N VAL A 74 -7.15 2.83 5.90
CA VAL A 74 -5.69 2.87 5.72
C VAL A 74 -5.15 1.49 5.36
N SER A 75 -4.13 1.47 4.51
CA SER A 75 -3.39 0.23 4.20
C SER A 75 -2.47 -0.19 5.35
N GLY A 76 -1.99 -1.44 5.30
CA GLY A 76 -0.91 -1.89 6.18
C GLY A 76 0.40 -1.13 5.94
N VAL A 77 1.37 -1.32 6.83
CA VAL A 77 2.67 -0.62 6.85
C VAL A 77 3.34 -0.62 5.47
N GLN A 78 3.35 -1.75 4.77
CA GLN A 78 3.97 -1.85 3.43
C GLN A 78 3.29 -0.92 2.40
N GLY A 79 1.96 -0.81 2.43
CA GLY A 79 1.22 0.06 1.50
C GLY A 79 1.47 1.55 1.77
N VAL A 80 1.61 1.93 3.05
CA VAL A 80 1.96 3.30 3.43
C VAL A 80 3.42 3.60 3.11
N GLU A 81 4.35 2.67 3.38
CA GLU A 81 5.76 2.82 3.01
C GLU A 81 5.96 2.95 1.49
N HIS A 82 5.20 2.18 0.70
CA HIS A 82 5.22 2.28 -0.76
C HIS A 82 4.76 3.67 -1.23
N TRP A 83 3.65 4.15 -0.66
CA TRP A 83 3.14 5.49 -0.93
C TRP A 83 4.19 6.56 -0.55
N LEU A 84 4.76 6.53 0.65
CA LEU A 84 5.84 7.45 1.06
C LEU A 84 7.03 7.41 0.09
N ASN A 85 7.52 6.22 -0.27
CA ASN A 85 8.63 6.04 -1.20
C ASN A 85 8.37 6.61 -2.59
N ALA A 86 7.12 6.55 -3.08
CA ALA A 86 6.79 7.10 -4.40
C ALA A 86 7.00 8.62 -4.49
N ALA A 87 7.02 9.37 -3.37
CA ALA A 87 7.34 10.80 -3.37
C ALA A 87 8.84 11.10 -3.51
N ARG A 88 9.72 10.17 -3.12
CA ARG A 88 11.18 10.36 -3.20
C ARG A 88 11.77 10.00 -4.56
N LYS A 89 11.00 9.33 -5.43
CA LYS A 89 11.44 8.91 -6.77
C LYS A 89 11.38 10.03 -7.82
N THR A 90 10.94 11.23 -7.44
CA THR A 90 10.81 12.39 -8.34
C THR A 90 12.03 13.33 -8.27
N HIS A 91 13.23 12.78 -8.05
CA HIS A 91 14.50 13.50 -8.13
C HIS A 91 15.45 12.78 -9.09
#